data_AF-A0A4R2H433-F1
#
_entry.id   AF-A0A4R2H433-F1
#
_cell.length_a   1.000
_cell.length_b   1.000
_cell.length_c   1.000
_cell.angle_alpha   90.00
_cell.angle_beta   90.00
_cell.angle_gamma   90.00
#
_symmetry.space_group_name_H-M   'P 1'
#
loop_
_entity.id
_entity.type
_entity.pdbx_description
1 polymer ?
#
loop_
_entity_poly.entity_id
_entity_poly.type
_entity_poly.pdbx_seq_one_letter_code
_entity_poly.pdbx_strand_id
1 'polypeptide(L)'
;MTTTGARTGRPHTAILGYYPDGDRVLVVGSAGGGPKHPDWYHNLVANPEVTVETGLFTYPATAVMLRDAERDEVFARLIEADRGWGEYQSRTTRTIPVVALVPQPGPPTGGSFAETLKLIHTTFRRELALIRKEVATSGTAGLGAQLRINCLTLCQGLHNHHTGESVGLFPALAAQHPELTDTIATLQVEHEQIAVLLEELEKHVANPSPDLLAQVDRLISALIAHLDYEEAELLPHL
;
A
#
# COMPACT_ATOMS: atom_id res chain seq x y z
N MET A 1 -9.74 -7.68 3.57
CA MET A 1 -9.27 -8.96 2.98
C MET A 1 -10.47 -9.88 2.75
N THR A 2 -10.57 -10.47 1.57
CA THR A 2 -11.61 -11.43 1.20
C THR A 2 -10.98 -12.82 1.01
N THR A 3 -11.56 -13.81 1.67
CA THR A 3 -11.10 -15.22 1.70
C THR A 3 -12.20 -16.14 1.18
N THR A 4 -11.86 -17.37 0.78
CA THR A 4 -12.85 -18.41 0.46
C THR A 4 -13.15 -19.25 1.70
N GLY A 5 -14.42 -19.34 2.10
CA GLY A 5 -14.84 -20.09 3.29
C GLY A 5 -14.46 -21.57 3.21
N ALA A 6 -13.63 -22.07 4.13
CA ALA A 6 -13.12 -23.45 4.11
C ALA A 6 -14.22 -24.53 4.09
N ARG A 7 -15.36 -24.23 4.72
CA ARG A 7 -16.54 -25.14 4.75
C ARG A 7 -17.58 -24.81 3.70
N THR A 8 -17.72 -23.53 3.35
CA THR A 8 -18.86 -23.05 2.57
C THR A 8 -18.52 -22.82 1.09
N GLY A 9 -17.25 -22.70 0.74
CA GLY A 9 -16.79 -22.30 -0.61
C GLY A 9 -17.19 -20.87 -1.01
N ARG A 10 -17.78 -20.09 -0.10
CA ARG A 10 -18.29 -18.74 -0.38
C ARG A 10 -17.25 -17.66 -0.01
N PRO A 11 -17.22 -16.51 -0.69
CA PRO A 11 -16.39 -15.38 -0.28
C PRO A 11 -16.78 -14.86 1.11
N HIS A 12 -15.78 -14.56 1.94
CA HIS A 12 -15.93 -13.93 3.25
C HIS A 12 -14.94 -12.80 3.42
N THR A 13 -15.45 -11.60 3.73
CA THR A 13 -14.64 -10.39 3.91
C THR A 13 -14.44 -10.08 5.39
N ALA A 14 -13.18 -9.89 5.78
CA ALA A 14 -12.79 -9.42 7.11
C ALA A 14 -12.10 -8.05 7.01
N ILE A 15 -12.52 -7.12 7.87
CA ILE A 15 -11.87 -5.83 8.08
C ILE A 15 -10.80 -6.02 9.16
N LEU A 16 -9.55 -5.75 8.82
CA LEU A 16 -8.38 -6.04 9.65
C LEU A 16 -7.46 -4.82 9.69
N GLY A 17 -6.78 -4.61 10.82
CA GLY A 17 -5.56 -3.81 10.84
C GLY A 17 -4.47 -4.53 10.07
N TYR A 18 -3.62 -3.77 9.38
CA TYR A 18 -2.53 -4.30 8.57
C TYR A 18 -1.26 -3.46 8.73
N TYR A 19 -0.11 -4.07 8.43
CA TYR A 19 1.20 -3.43 8.54
C TYR A 19 2.03 -3.68 7.26
N PRO A 20 2.59 -2.63 6.63
CA PRO A 20 3.51 -2.79 5.51
C PRO A 20 4.80 -3.52 5.94
N ASP A 21 5.34 -4.37 5.07
CA ASP A 21 6.59 -5.11 5.30
C ASP A 21 7.29 -5.36 3.95
N GLY A 22 8.03 -4.38 3.44
CA GLY A 22 8.57 -4.44 2.07
C GLY A 22 7.45 -4.58 1.03
N ASP A 23 7.57 -5.57 0.15
CA ASP A 23 6.61 -5.81 -0.94
C ASP A 23 5.36 -6.60 -0.52
N ARG A 24 5.20 -6.89 0.77
CA ARG A 24 4.05 -7.64 1.34
C ARG A 24 3.36 -6.84 2.44
N VAL A 25 2.14 -7.22 2.76
CA VAL A 25 1.41 -6.65 3.91
C VAL A 25 1.14 -7.72 4.96
N LEU A 26 1.31 -7.37 6.23
CA LEU A 26 1.12 -8.27 7.36
C LEU A 26 -0.27 -8.07 7.98
N VAL A 27 -0.94 -9.17 8.28
CA VAL A 27 -2.18 -9.20 9.09
C VAL A 27 -2.03 -10.14 10.27
N VAL A 28 -2.65 -9.79 11.41
CA VAL A 28 -2.48 -10.50 12.68
C VAL A 28 -3.78 -11.18 13.10
N GLY A 29 -3.73 -12.51 13.31
CA GLY A 29 -4.88 -13.31 13.77
C GLY A 29 -5.06 -13.30 15.29
N SER A 30 -5.14 -12.11 15.90
CA SER A 30 -5.18 -11.98 17.35
C SER A 30 -6.50 -12.44 17.97
N ALA A 31 -7.64 -12.23 17.30
CA ALA A 31 -8.97 -12.46 17.86
C ALA A 31 -9.12 -11.94 19.31
N GLY A 32 -8.50 -10.79 19.61
CA GLY A 32 -8.49 -10.17 20.94
C GLY A 32 -7.79 -10.99 22.04
N GLY A 33 -6.92 -11.95 21.69
CA GLY A 33 -6.31 -12.88 22.63
C GLY A 33 -7.24 -14.03 23.02
N GLY A 34 -8.28 -14.30 22.24
CA GLY A 34 -9.18 -15.44 22.48
C GLY A 34 -8.50 -16.81 22.31
N PRO A 35 -9.10 -17.88 22.85
CA PRO A 35 -8.54 -19.23 22.81
C PRO A 35 -8.57 -19.87 21.42
N LYS A 36 -9.28 -19.28 20.45
CA LYS A 36 -9.41 -19.77 19.07
C LYS A 36 -8.83 -18.76 18.08
N HIS A 37 -8.34 -19.26 16.96
CA HIS A 37 -8.00 -18.43 15.80
C HIS A 37 -9.28 -17.85 15.18
N PRO A 38 -9.19 -16.69 14.49
CA PRO A 38 -10.34 -16.13 13.79
C PRO A 38 -10.73 -16.99 12.58
N ASP A 39 -12.01 -16.96 12.18
CA ASP A 39 -12.52 -17.80 11.10
C ASP A 39 -11.77 -17.61 9.77
N TRP A 40 -11.38 -16.37 9.45
CA TRP A 40 -10.59 -16.09 8.26
C TRP A 40 -9.24 -16.82 8.27
N TYR A 41 -8.61 -17.05 9.42
CA TYR A 41 -7.35 -17.80 9.49
C TYR A 41 -7.53 -19.25 9.04
N HIS A 42 -8.63 -19.88 9.45
CA HIS A 42 -8.97 -21.23 9.01
C HIS A 42 -9.28 -21.30 7.51
N ASN A 43 -9.86 -20.24 6.94
CA ASN A 43 -10.03 -20.12 5.49
C ASN A 43 -8.67 -20.10 4.79
N LEU A 44 -7.71 -19.29 5.26
CA LEU A 44 -6.38 -19.19 4.64
C LEU A 44 -5.58 -20.49 4.70
N VAL A 45 -5.70 -21.24 5.81
CA VAL A 45 -5.04 -22.56 5.93
C VAL A 45 -5.58 -23.55 4.88
N ALA A 46 -6.87 -23.45 4.53
CA ALA A 46 -7.48 -24.31 3.52
C ALA A 46 -7.24 -23.82 2.08
N ASN A 47 -7.25 -22.50 1.87
CA ASN A 47 -7.00 -21.85 0.60
C ASN A 47 -6.28 -20.51 0.84
N PRO A 48 -4.98 -20.39 0.48
CA PRO A 48 -4.21 -19.18 0.75
C PRO A 48 -4.55 -18.01 -0.19
N GLU A 49 -5.36 -18.24 -1.23
CA GLU A 49 -5.71 -17.23 -2.22
C GLU A 49 -6.70 -16.22 -1.66
N VAL A 50 -6.34 -14.94 -1.72
CA VAL A 50 -7.14 -13.84 -1.19
C VAL A 50 -7.22 -12.66 -2.14
N THR A 51 -8.26 -11.85 -1.96
CA THR A 51 -8.29 -10.48 -2.47
C THR A 51 -8.00 -9.52 -1.32
N VAL A 52 -6.98 -8.71 -1.48
CA VAL A 52 -6.64 -7.64 -0.53
C VAL A 52 -7.28 -6.36 -1.02
N GLU A 53 -7.90 -5.63 -0.10
CA GLU A 53 -8.39 -4.28 -0.32
C GLU A 53 -7.84 -3.44 0.83
N THR A 54 -6.97 -2.47 0.52
CA THR A 54 -6.36 -1.55 1.51
C THR A 54 -7.01 -0.16 1.48
N GLY A 55 -8.15 -0.02 0.80
CA GLY A 55 -8.70 1.27 0.37
C GLY A 55 -7.92 1.83 -0.82
N LEU A 56 -6.59 1.86 -0.69
CA LEU A 56 -5.65 2.26 -1.74
C LEU A 56 -5.75 1.32 -2.95
N PHE A 57 -5.57 0.02 -2.75
CA PHE A 57 -5.48 -0.94 -3.84
C PHE A 57 -6.36 -2.16 -3.60
N THR A 58 -6.89 -2.70 -4.70
CA THR A 58 -7.54 -4.02 -4.72
C THR A 58 -6.71 -4.94 -5.59
N TYR A 59 -6.15 -5.99 -5.01
CA TYR A 59 -5.27 -6.91 -5.73
C TYR A 59 -5.39 -8.36 -5.22
N PRO A 60 -5.17 -9.36 -6.09
CA PRO A 60 -4.99 -10.74 -5.64
C PRO A 60 -3.67 -10.89 -4.89
N ALA A 61 -3.69 -11.68 -3.82
CA ALA A 61 -2.50 -12.01 -3.05
C ALA A 61 -2.56 -13.47 -2.59
N THR A 62 -1.39 -14.03 -2.32
CA THR A 62 -1.26 -15.33 -1.66
C THR A 62 -0.88 -15.11 -0.20
N ALA A 63 -1.63 -15.71 0.71
CA ALA A 63 -1.37 -15.68 2.14
C ALA A 63 -0.28 -16.69 2.53
N VAL A 64 0.75 -16.20 3.23
CA VAL A 64 1.86 -16.97 3.76
C VAL A 64 1.86 -16.83 5.27
N MET A 65 1.64 -17.93 5.99
CA MET A 65 1.75 -17.95 7.45
C MET A 65 3.22 -17.90 7.82
N LEU A 66 3.61 -16.84 8.51
CA LEU A 66 4.96 -16.74 9.05
C LEU A 66 5.12 -17.80 10.14
N ARG A 67 6.31 -18.40 10.20
CA ARG A 67 6.66 -19.46 11.15
C ARG A 67 7.94 -19.13 11.90
N ASP A 68 8.11 -19.79 13.04
CA ASP A 68 9.34 -19.85 13.81
C ASP A 68 9.99 -18.45 13.99
N ALA A 69 11.29 -18.35 13.72
CA ALA A 69 12.08 -17.13 13.95
C ALA A 69 11.53 -15.91 13.19
N GLU A 70 11.14 -16.06 11.92
CA GLU A 70 10.63 -14.94 11.12
C GLU A 70 9.33 -14.37 11.75
N ARG A 71 8.43 -15.27 12.18
CA ARG A 71 7.21 -14.84 12.86
C ARG A 71 7.53 -14.11 14.16
N ASP A 72 8.45 -14.64 14.96
CA ASP A 72 8.76 -14.09 16.28
C ASP A 72 9.45 -12.72 16.17
N GLU A 73 10.37 -12.55 15.23
CA GLU A 73 11.00 -11.26 14.92
C GLU A 73 9.98 -10.22 14.46
N VAL A 74 9.12 -10.59 13.51
CA VAL A 74 8.05 -9.71 13.02
C VAL A 74 7.07 -9.36 14.14
N PHE A 75 6.64 -10.34 14.94
CA PHE A 75 5.70 -10.08 16.03
C PHE A 75 6.30 -9.21 17.13
N ALA A 76 7.60 -9.34 17.41
CA ALA A 76 8.30 -8.43 18.32
C ALA A 76 8.28 -6.98 17.81
N ARG A 77 8.57 -6.74 16.52
CA ARG A 77 8.45 -5.39 15.92
C ARG A 77 7.04 -4.83 16.03
N LEU A 78 6.02 -5.66 15.84
CA LEU A 78 4.63 -5.23 16.01
C LEU A 78 4.33 -4.82 17.45
N ILE A 79 4.84 -5.55 18.45
CA ILE A 79 4.71 -5.19 19.88
C ILE A 79 5.41 -3.87 20.21
N GLU A 80 6.57 -3.62 19.61
CA GLU A 80 7.29 -2.35 19.76
C GLU A 80 6.47 -1.18 19.20
N ALA A 81 5.80 -1.37 18.06
CA ALA A 81 4.93 -0.38 17.46
C ALA A 81 3.60 -0.19 18.22
N ASP A 82 3.01 -1.28 18.73
CA ASP A 82 1.77 -1.29 19.51
C ASP A 82 1.81 -2.38 20.58
N ARG A 83 1.94 -1.96 21.84
CA ARG A 83 2.03 -2.86 23.00
C ARG A 83 0.81 -3.75 23.17
N GLY A 84 -0.35 -3.39 22.59
CA GLY A 84 -1.58 -4.17 22.64
C GLY A 84 -1.45 -5.58 22.07
N TRP A 85 -0.51 -5.81 21.13
CA TRP A 85 -0.24 -7.16 20.60
C TRP A 85 0.33 -8.10 21.67
N GLY A 86 1.20 -7.58 22.53
CA GLY A 86 1.78 -8.35 23.64
C GLY A 86 0.72 -8.70 24.69
N GLU A 87 -0.23 -7.78 24.93
CA GLU A 87 -1.37 -8.04 25.81
C GLU A 87 -2.30 -9.12 25.26
N TYR A 88 -2.56 -9.16 23.95
CA TYR A 88 -3.35 -10.24 23.36
C TYR A 88 -2.66 -11.59 23.45
N GLN A 89 -1.34 -11.64 23.22
CA GLN A 89 -0.60 -12.90 23.30
C GLN A 89 -0.54 -13.45 24.72
N SER A 90 -0.44 -12.60 25.74
CA SER A 90 -0.41 -13.04 27.15
C SER A 90 -1.75 -13.60 27.65
N ARG A 91 -2.87 -13.27 26.99
CA ARG A 91 -4.22 -13.77 27.31
C ARG A 91 -4.53 -15.16 26.74
N THR A 92 -3.63 -15.74 25.96
CA THR A 92 -3.86 -17.03 25.29
C THR A 92 -2.63 -17.92 25.30
N THR A 93 -2.85 -19.24 25.24
CA THR A 93 -1.78 -20.23 25.13
C THR A 93 -1.41 -20.56 23.69
N ARG A 94 -2.24 -20.18 22.72
CA ARG A 94 -1.93 -20.37 21.30
C ARG A 94 -0.93 -19.31 20.83
N THR A 95 -0.08 -19.68 19.90
CA THR A 95 0.71 -18.73 19.13
C THR A 95 -0.23 -17.86 18.28
N ILE A 96 -0.21 -16.54 18.44
CA ILE A 96 -0.97 -15.62 17.58
C ILE A 96 -0.34 -15.64 16.17
N PRO A 97 -1.07 -16.02 15.12
CA PRO A 97 -0.49 -16.11 13.79
C PRO A 97 -0.28 -14.71 13.22
N VAL A 98 0.88 -14.52 12.59
CA VAL A 98 1.16 -13.40 11.70
C VAL A 98 1.15 -13.96 10.28
N VAL A 99 0.40 -13.32 9.39
CA VAL A 99 0.24 -13.76 8.01
C VAL A 99 0.73 -12.65 7.10
N ALA A 100 1.67 -12.98 6.23
CA ALA A 100 2.07 -12.11 5.13
C ALA A 100 1.13 -12.34 3.94
N LEU A 101 0.59 -11.27 3.38
CA LEU A 101 -0.15 -11.28 2.13
C LEU A 101 0.80 -10.78 1.05
N VAL A 102 1.24 -11.70 0.21
CA VAL A 102 2.19 -11.44 -0.87
C VAL A 102 1.38 -11.17 -2.14
N PRO A 103 1.45 -9.95 -2.73
CA PRO A 103 0.76 -9.65 -3.98
C PRO A 103 1.13 -10.68 -5.07
N GLN A 104 0.15 -11.11 -5.85
CA GLN A 104 0.44 -11.96 -7.00
C GLN A 104 0.95 -11.12 -8.16
N PRO A 105 2.00 -11.56 -8.88
CA PRO A 105 2.42 -10.90 -10.11
C PRO A 105 1.32 -11.05 -11.17
N GLY A 106 0.77 -9.93 -11.62
CA GLY A 106 -0.15 -9.91 -12.74
C GLY A 106 -0.76 -8.51 -12.92
N PRO A 107 -1.00 -8.07 -14.16
CA PRO A 107 -1.79 -6.87 -14.36
C PRO A 107 -3.20 -7.08 -13.77
N PRO A 108 -3.90 -6.00 -13.37
CA PRO A 108 -5.35 -6.06 -13.15
C PRO A 108 -5.99 -6.81 -14.32
N THR A 109 -6.92 -7.71 -14.04
CA THR A 109 -7.51 -8.60 -15.05
C THR A 109 -8.05 -7.82 -16.25
N GLY A 110 -7.38 -7.94 -17.41
CA GLY A 110 -8.00 -7.78 -18.74
C GLY A 110 -7.93 -6.41 -19.43
N GLY A 111 -6.93 -5.55 -19.16
CA GLY A 111 -6.77 -4.25 -19.85
C GLY A 111 -5.44 -4.06 -20.57
N SER A 112 -5.35 -3.03 -21.42
CA SER A 112 -4.08 -2.57 -22.00
C SER A 112 -3.14 -2.01 -20.92
N PHE A 113 -1.87 -1.82 -21.27
CA PHE A 113 -0.93 -1.19 -20.36
C PHE A 113 -1.35 0.25 -20.03
N ALA A 114 -1.85 1.00 -21.02
CA ALA A 114 -2.45 2.33 -20.83
C ALA A 114 -3.60 2.32 -19.81
N GLU A 115 -4.50 1.33 -19.86
CA GLU A 115 -5.61 1.20 -18.90
C GLU A 115 -5.11 0.89 -17.49
N THR A 116 -4.07 0.05 -17.38
CA THR A 116 -3.45 -0.29 -16.10
C THR A 116 -2.79 0.94 -15.48
N LEU A 117 -2.01 1.68 -16.26
CA LEU A 117 -1.35 2.92 -15.84
C LEU A 117 -2.37 3.94 -15.33
N LYS A 118 -3.41 4.19 -16.13
CA LYS A 118 -4.48 5.12 -15.76
C LYS A 118 -5.25 4.72 -14.50
N LEU A 119 -5.45 3.42 -14.28
CA LEU A 119 -6.07 2.92 -13.05
C LEU A 119 -5.20 3.19 -11.83
N ILE A 120 -3.88 2.99 -11.93
CA ILE A 120 -2.92 3.31 -10.88
C ILE A 120 -2.96 4.82 -10.57
N HIS A 121 -2.91 5.67 -11.59
CA HIS A 121 -2.94 7.13 -11.40
C HIS A 121 -4.27 7.62 -10.80
N THR A 122 -5.39 7.08 -11.27
CA THR A 122 -6.73 7.38 -10.70
C THR A 122 -6.78 7.01 -9.22
N THR A 123 -6.15 5.89 -8.86
CA THR A 123 -6.03 5.44 -7.49
C THR A 123 -5.20 6.40 -6.65
N PHE A 124 -4.01 6.82 -7.10
CA PHE A 124 -3.20 7.81 -6.38
C PHE A 124 -3.94 9.13 -6.14
N ARG A 125 -4.65 9.64 -7.15
CA ARG A 125 -5.46 10.87 -7.01
C ARG A 125 -6.52 10.74 -5.91
N ARG A 126 -7.24 9.61 -5.88
CA ARG A 126 -8.27 9.35 -4.86
C ARG A 126 -7.69 9.32 -3.46
N GLU A 127 -6.59 8.59 -3.27
CA GLU A 127 -6.02 8.37 -1.94
C GLU A 127 -5.37 9.62 -1.36
N LEU A 128 -4.70 10.41 -2.19
CA LEU A 128 -4.21 11.72 -1.77
C LEU A 128 -5.34 12.64 -1.32
N ALA A 129 -6.48 12.64 -2.02
CA ALA A 129 -7.64 13.43 -1.62
C ALA A 129 -8.20 12.99 -0.24
N LEU A 130 -8.21 11.68 0.04
CA LEU A 130 -8.62 11.15 1.34
C LEU A 130 -7.65 11.53 2.45
N ILE A 131 -6.34 11.36 2.23
CA ILE A 131 -5.30 11.74 3.19
C ILE A 131 -5.39 13.23 3.50
N ARG A 132 -5.47 14.08 2.46
CA ARG A 132 -5.60 15.53 2.62
C ARG A 132 -6.81 15.92 3.46
N LYS A 133 -7.98 15.33 3.17
CA LYS A 133 -9.21 15.58 3.92
C LYS A 133 -9.01 15.26 5.39
N GLU A 134 -8.38 14.13 5.70
CA GLU A 134 -8.22 13.67 7.06
C GLU A 134 -7.14 14.43 7.84
N VAL A 135 -6.05 14.83 7.17
CA VAL A 135 -5.05 15.75 7.73
C VAL A 135 -5.69 17.09 8.11
N ALA A 136 -6.58 17.61 7.24
CA ALA A 136 -7.28 18.86 7.49
C ALA A 136 -8.27 18.76 8.67
N THR A 137 -8.91 17.61 8.90
CA THR A 137 -9.83 17.40 10.02
C THR A 137 -9.12 17.08 11.34
N SER A 138 -7.97 16.41 11.28
CA SER A 138 -7.21 15.98 12.47
C SER A 138 -6.49 17.14 13.19
N GLY A 139 -6.21 18.26 12.49
CA GLY A 139 -5.50 19.40 13.05
C GLY A 139 -4.10 19.01 13.56
N THR A 140 -3.67 19.56 14.70
CA THR A 140 -2.34 19.29 15.28
C THR A 140 -2.26 17.97 16.06
N ALA A 141 -3.36 17.24 16.22
CA ALA A 141 -3.38 15.94 16.89
C ALA A 141 -2.64 14.85 16.07
N GLY A 142 -2.33 15.14 14.80
CA GLY A 142 -1.66 14.22 13.89
C GLY A 142 -2.58 13.10 13.38
N LEU A 143 -2.05 12.26 12.50
CA LEU A 143 -2.80 11.13 11.93
C LEU A 143 -2.91 9.99 12.94
N GLY A 144 -4.09 9.37 13.04
CA GLY A 144 -4.27 8.11 13.76
C GLY A 144 -3.38 6.99 13.17
N ALA A 145 -3.03 5.99 13.99
CA ALA A 145 -2.02 4.98 13.64
C ALA A 145 -2.28 4.27 12.28
N GLN A 146 -3.51 3.84 12.02
CA GLN A 146 -3.86 3.17 10.76
C GLN A 146 -3.78 4.12 9.54
N LEU A 147 -4.14 5.38 9.72
CA LEU A 147 -4.05 6.35 8.64
C LEU A 147 -2.60 6.73 8.34
N ARG A 148 -1.76 6.80 9.38
CA ARG A 148 -0.32 6.96 9.25
C ARG A 148 0.27 5.83 8.41
N ILE A 149 -0.14 4.59 8.69
CA ILE A 149 0.20 3.41 7.88
C ILE A 149 -0.27 3.57 6.44
N ASN A 150 -1.52 3.99 6.21
CA ASN A 150 -2.04 4.20 4.85
C ASN A 150 -1.23 5.26 4.09
N CYS A 151 -0.85 6.35 4.75
CA CYS A 151 -0.04 7.42 4.16
C CYS A 151 1.36 6.92 3.76
N LEU A 152 2.03 6.18 4.63
CA LEU A 152 3.34 5.58 4.31
C LEU A 152 3.22 4.53 3.19
N THR A 153 2.14 3.74 3.17
CA THR A 153 1.86 2.76 2.11
C THR A 153 1.68 3.44 0.76
N LEU A 154 0.97 4.58 0.73
CA LEU A 154 0.84 5.40 -0.47
C LEU A 154 2.21 5.93 -0.93
N CYS A 155 3.03 6.46 -0.02
CA CYS A 155 4.35 7.00 -0.35
C CYS A 155 5.24 5.93 -1.00
N GLN A 156 5.31 4.73 -0.40
CA GLN A 156 6.04 3.61 -0.96
C GLN A 156 5.48 3.16 -2.31
N GLY A 157 4.15 3.08 -2.44
CA GLY A 157 3.49 2.70 -3.69
C GLY A 157 3.81 3.65 -4.83
N LEU A 158 3.81 4.97 -4.57
CA LEU A 158 4.16 5.98 -5.56
C LEU A 158 5.64 5.92 -5.94
N HIS A 159 6.53 5.74 -4.96
CA HIS A 159 7.96 5.55 -5.21
C HIS A 159 8.24 4.35 -6.13
N ASN A 160 7.59 3.21 -5.85
CA ASN A 160 7.75 2.00 -6.64
C ASN A 160 7.21 2.16 -8.07
N HIS A 161 6.05 2.81 -8.21
CA HIS A 161 5.43 3.14 -9.49
C HIS A 161 6.37 3.97 -10.38
N HIS A 162 6.80 5.15 -9.91
CA HIS A 162 7.71 6.03 -10.65
C HIS A 162 9.07 5.37 -10.93
N THR A 163 9.58 4.57 -9.99
CA THR A 163 10.82 3.81 -10.22
C THR A 163 10.64 2.82 -11.38
N GLY A 164 9.54 2.06 -11.38
CA GLY A 164 9.21 1.11 -12.44
C GLY A 164 9.11 1.76 -13.81
N GLU A 165 8.52 2.96 -13.88
CA GLU A 165 8.45 3.74 -15.10
C GLU A 165 9.83 4.21 -15.56
N SER A 166 10.57 4.83 -14.65
CA SER A 166 11.91 5.40 -14.91
C SER A 166 12.90 4.36 -15.43
N VAL A 167 12.92 3.17 -14.82
CA VAL A 167 13.92 2.12 -15.13
C VAL A 167 13.45 1.15 -16.20
N GLY A 168 12.13 1.07 -16.45
CA GLY A 168 11.52 0.09 -17.33
C GLY A 168 10.77 0.72 -18.49
N LEU A 169 9.65 1.38 -18.19
CA LEU A 169 8.71 1.89 -19.20
C LEU A 169 9.35 2.96 -20.11
N PHE A 170 9.95 3.98 -19.51
CA PHE A 170 10.47 5.14 -20.21
C PHE A 170 11.58 4.78 -21.20
N PRO A 171 12.61 3.98 -20.84
CA PRO A 171 13.58 3.50 -21.83
C PRO A 171 12.95 2.71 -22.98
N ALA A 172 11.94 1.88 -22.69
CA ALA A 172 11.25 1.09 -23.71
C ALA A 172 10.41 1.94 -24.66
N LEU A 173 9.76 3.00 -24.15
CA LEU A 173 9.03 3.98 -24.96
C LEU A 173 9.98 4.83 -25.79
N ALA A 174 11.04 5.38 -25.22
CA ALA A 174 12.02 6.20 -25.96
C ALA A 174 12.67 5.43 -27.12
N ALA A 175 12.89 4.12 -26.95
CA ALA A 175 13.43 3.27 -28.01
C ALA A 175 12.44 3.04 -29.18
N GLN A 176 11.14 3.01 -28.91
CA GLN A 176 10.09 2.78 -29.91
C GLN A 176 9.55 4.09 -30.51
N HIS A 177 9.56 5.17 -29.72
CA HIS A 177 9.01 6.48 -30.01
C HIS A 177 10.05 7.57 -29.70
N PRO A 178 11.07 7.76 -30.56
CA PRO A 178 12.12 8.75 -30.35
C PRO A 178 11.59 10.18 -30.19
N GLU A 179 10.41 10.48 -30.73
CA GLU A 179 9.70 11.76 -30.57
C GLU A 179 9.35 12.09 -29.11
N LEU A 180 9.27 11.09 -28.22
CA LEU A 180 8.95 11.27 -26.81
C LEU A 180 10.17 11.56 -25.92
N THR A 181 11.38 11.65 -26.49
CA THR A 181 12.62 11.77 -25.70
C THR A 181 12.60 12.97 -24.74
N ASP A 182 12.16 14.14 -25.21
CA ASP A 182 12.11 15.36 -24.38
C ASP A 182 10.99 15.29 -23.33
N THR A 183 9.85 14.67 -23.68
CA THR A 183 8.74 14.42 -22.75
C THR A 183 9.19 13.49 -21.62
N ILE A 184 9.85 12.38 -21.95
CA ILE A 184 10.38 11.42 -20.99
C ILE A 184 11.45 12.07 -20.10
N ALA A 185 12.34 12.90 -20.65
CA ALA A 185 13.32 13.63 -19.85
C ALA A 185 12.64 14.58 -18.85
N THR A 186 11.54 15.22 -19.24
CA THR A 186 10.73 16.07 -18.35
C THR A 186 10.11 15.24 -17.21
N LEU A 187 9.45 14.13 -17.54
CA LEU A 187 8.85 13.22 -16.56
C LEU A 187 9.88 12.66 -15.57
N GLN A 188 11.10 12.36 -16.05
CA GLN A 188 12.18 11.88 -15.20
C GLN A 188 12.60 12.91 -14.14
N VAL A 189 12.66 14.19 -14.52
CA VAL A 189 12.93 15.29 -13.58
C VAL A 189 11.79 15.46 -12.57
N GLU A 190 10.54 15.32 -13.02
CA GLU A 190 9.37 15.37 -12.13
C GLU A 190 9.36 14.20 -11.13
N HIS A 191 9.75 12.99 -11.55
CA HIS A 191 9.91 11.84 -10.65
C HIS A 191 10.91 12.13 -9.53
N GLU A 192 12.07 12.72 -9.85
CA GLU A 192 13.06 13.12 -8.84
C GLU A 192 12.51 14.15 -7.86
N GLN A 193 11.75 15.13 -8.35
CA GLN A 193 11.11 16.15 -7.50
C GLN A 193 10.05 15.54 -6.58
N ILE A 194 9.23 14.63 -7.10
CA ILE A 194 8.18 13.97 -6.30
C ILE A 194 8.81 13.05 -5.25
N ALA A 195 9.91 12.36 -5.57
CA ALA A 195 10.64 11.53 -4.60
C ALA A 195 11.10 12.36 -3.39
N VAL A 196 11.62 13.58 -3.62
CA VAL A 196 11.99 14.51 -2.53
C VAL A 196 10.77 14.89 -1.68
N LEU A 197 9.64 15.19 -2.31
CA LEU A 197 8.40 15.55 -1.58
C LEU A 197 7.85 14.37 -0.76
N LEU A 198 7.96 13.14 -1.27
CA LEU A 198 7.60 11.93 -0.54
C LEU A 198 8.47 11.74 0.71
N GLU A 199 9.80 11.87 0.57
CA GLU A 199 10.71 11.77 1.72
C GLU A 199 10.46 12.86 2.78
N GLU A 200 10.14 14.09 2.34
CA GLU A 200 9.74 15.17 3.24
C GLU A 200 8.44 14.80 3.98
N LEU A 201 7.42 14.34 3.26
CA LEU A 201 6.14 13.94 3.84
C LEU A 201 6.32 12.81 4.86
N GLU A 202 7.11 11.79 4.56
CA GLU A 202 7.38 10.67 5.49
C GLU A 202 7.96 11.16 6.83
N LYS A 203 8.88 12.13 6.81
CA LYS A 203 9.47 12.74 8.01
C LYS A 203 8.42 13.47 8.86
N HIS A 204 7.51 14.21 8.20
CA HIS A 204 6.40 14.93 8.87
C HIS A 204 5.30 13.98 9.37
N VAL A 205 5.10 12.86 8.68
CA VAL A 205 4.15 11.81 9.10
C VAL A 205 4.70 11.07 10.32
N ALA A 206 6.01 10.81 10.39
CA ALA A 206 6.67 10.21 11.55
C ALA A 206 6.65 11.14 12.78
N ASN A 207 6.86 12.45 12.58
CA ASN A 207 6.95 13.44 13.65
C ASN A 207 5.85 14.51 13.47
N PRO A 208 4.78 14.49 14.29
CA PRO A 208 3.67 15.43 14.16
C PRO A 208 4.15 16.87 14.03
N SER A 209 3.83 17.49 12.89
CA SER A 209 4.25 18.84 12.53
C SER A 209 3.03 19.68 12.16
N PRO A 210 2.98 20.97 12.56
CA PRO A 210 1.91 21.87 12.14
C PRO A 210 1.88 22.08 10.62
N ASP A 211 2.97 21.77 9.91
CA ASP A 211 3.12 21.98 8.47
C ASP A 211 2.63 20.80 7.63
N LEU A 212 2.16 19.70 8.26
CA LEU A 212 1.78 18.48 7.55
C LEU A 212 0.74 18.74 6.44
N LEU A 213 -0.25 19.59 6.68
CA LEU A 213 -1.26 19.91 5.67
C LEU A 213 -0.64 20.64 4.47
N ALA A 214 0.26 21.59 4.71
CA ALA A 214 0.94 22.32 3.65
C ALA A 214 1.85 21.42 2.81
N GLN A 215 2.50 20.45 3.44
CA GLN A 215 3.33 19.45 2.73
C GLN A 215 2.47 18.50 1.88
N VAL A 216 1.33 18.07 2.41
CA VAL A 216 0.36 17.27 1.64
C VAL A 216 -0.17 18.07 0.44
N ASP A 217 -0.51 19.35 0.62
CA ASP A 217 -0.99 20.21 -0.47
C ASP A 217 0.07 20.42 -1.57
N ARG A 218 1.34 20.57 -1.18
CA ARG A 218 2.48 20.68 -2.09
C ARG A 218 2.68 19.40 -2.90
N LEU A 219 2.69 18.24 -2.25
CA LEU A 219 2.78 16.93 -2.92
C LEU A 219 1.61 16.74 -3.90
N ILE A 220 0.38 17.05 -3.49
CA ILE A 220 -0.81 16.90 -4.33
C ILE A 220 -0.72 17.73 -5.59
N SER A 221 -0.29 18.98 -5.45
CA SER A 221 -0.18 19.90 -6.59
C SER A 221 0.88 19.44 -7.59
N ALA A 222 2.05 19.01 -7.10
CA ALA A 222 3.12 18.46 -7.94
C ALA A 222 2.69 17.15 -8.62
N LEU A 223 2.14 16.22 -7.86
CA LEU A 223 1.77 14.91 -8.40
C LEU A 223 0.62 15.00 -9.39
N ILE A 224 -0.44 15.77 -9.12
CA ILE A 224 -1.56 15.87 -10.08
C ILE A 224 -1.09 16.47 -11.40
N ALA A 225 -0.27 17.53 -11.36
CA ALA A 225 0.28 18.13 -12.58
C ALA A 225 1.12 17.12 -13.38
N HIS A 226 1.98 16.37 -12.69
CA HIS A 226 2.79 15.31 -13.28
C HIS A 226 1.93 14.21 -13.92
N LEU A 227 0.98 13.62 -13.17
CA LEU A 227 0.13 12.54 -13.68
C LEU A 227 -0.76 13.00 -14.85
N ASP A 228 -1.23 14.25 -14.85
CA ASP A 228 -2.01 14.81 -15.95
C ASP A 228 -1.16 14.97 -17.22
N TYR A 229 0.08 15.42 -17.07
CA TYR A 229 1.03 15.56 -18.18
C TYR A 229 1.43 14.18 -18.74
N GLU A 230 1.79 13.24 -17.87
CA GLU A 230 2.14 11.87 -18.25
C GLU A 230 0.99 11.18 -18.99
N GLU A 231 -0.23 11.27 -18.47
CA GLU A 231 -1.39 10.65 -19.12
C GLU A 231 -1.69 11.25 -20.50
N ALA A 232 -1.54 12.57 -20.65
CA ALA A 232 -1.79 13.25 -21.91
C ALA A 232 -0.77 12.85 -22.99
N GLU A 233 0.50 12.72 -22.60
CA GLU A 233 1.60 12.53 -23.54
C GLU A 233 1.91 11.05 -23.80
N LEU A 234 1.79 10.17 -22.81
CA LEU A 234 2.24 8.77 -22.95
C LEU A 234 1.11 7.80 -23.30
N LEU A 235 -0.10 7.97 -22.78
CA LEU A 235 -1.19 7.02 -23.04
C LEU A 235 -1.52 6.79 -24.53
N PRO A 236 -1.42 7.78 -25.43
CA PRO A 236 -1.64 7.54 -26.86
C PRO A 236 -0.63 6.55 -27.51
N HIS A 237 0.47 6.24 -26.82
CA HIS A 237 1.58 5.42 -27.29
C HIS A 237 1.68 4.07 -26.57
N LEU A 238 0.69 3.72 -25.72
CA LEU A 238 0.66 2.53 -24.85
C LEU A 238 -0.48 1.54 -25.15
#